data_AF-P9WEL5-F1
#
_entry.id   AF-P9WEL5-F1
#
_cell.length_a   1.000
_cell.length_b   1.000
_cell.length_c   1.000
_cell.angle_alpha   90.00
_cell.angle_beta   90.00
_cell.angle_gamma   90.00
#
_symmetry.space_group_name_H-M   'P 1'
#
loop_
_entity.id
_entity.type
_entity.pdbx_description
1 polymer ?
#
loop_
_entity_poly.entity_id
_entity_poly.type
_entity_poly.pdbx_seq_one_letter_code
_entity_poly.pdbx_strand_id
1 'polypeptide(L)'
;MSVILAIFIAAAGCLFSSWRIYWSPWACFPGPKLAALSSWYEWYWEVYRKGQLNAHLQDLHASYGPVVRYGPKHVHFNDPALYRDVYKWHPSFGKDPAFYGAPKYSSTFRETNISKHAARRQVLSRRFSPAVVRQRMPVIERHCEHLWQKLDRLTQAGRKNFNFFNLCRSFAADLLSTYMSGTTFGCMDDDEQGFDGNFIRAIQHTSDTYFDNRNIFLARWTSLLKMFGYGPPPLDKMLDELTFSDGLVEDYLSAKDSKGKEDTVFAILTQPGAVKDFSPLSKPELMAEGRSLLAAGVNTVGFTLSSTLFYIARDEDVQLRLQTELDTSTPQQTLASLPYMVGNLSIFILSDRLTLYTRPPV
;
A
#
# COMPACT_ATOMS: atom_id res chain seq x y z
N MET A 1 26.00 -44.84 9.79
CA MET A 1 25.89 -43.43 10.23
C MET A 1 24.62 -42.73 9.73
N SER A 2 24.17 -42.95 8.48
CA SER A 2 22.98 -42.29 7.91
C SER A 2 21.68 -42.54 8.69
N VAL A 3 21.40 -43.78 9.11
CA VAL A 3 20.15 -44.13 9.81
C VAL A 3 20.06 -43.45 11.18
N ILE A 4 21.13 -43.48 11.98
CA ILE A 4 21.16 -42.83 13.30
C ILE A 4 20.96 -41.31 13.16
N LEU A 5 21.61 -40.69 12.16
CA LEU A 5 21.42 -39.27 11.88
C LEU A 5 19.97 -38.96 11.47
N ALA A 6 19.36 -39.78 10.63
CA ALA A 6 17.96 -39.61 10.23
C ALA A 6 17.00 -39.73 11.43
N ILE A 7 17.19 -40.71 12.31
CA ILE A 7 16.41 -40.88 13.54
C ILE A 7 16.58 -39.66 14.46
N PHE A 8 17.82 -39.18 14.64
CA PHE A 8 18.11 -38.00 15.47
C PHE A 8 17.41 -36.74 14.92
N ILE A 9 17.48 -36.52 13.61
CA ILE A 9 16.80 -35.39 12.94
C ILE A 9 15.28 -35.51 13.12
N ALA A 10 14.70 -36.69 12.95
CA ALA A 10 13.27 -36.92 13.13
C ALA A 10 12.84 -36.67 14.59
N ALA A 11 13.59 -37.19 15.57
CA ALA A 11 13.32 -36.99 16.98
C ALA A 11 13.41 -35.51 17.39
N ALA A 12 14.47 -34.81 16.93
CA ALA A 12 14.62 -33.38 17.15
C ALA A 12 13.48 -32.56 16.51
N GLY A 13 13.06 -32.92 15.29
CA GLY A 13 11.93 -32.31 14.60
C GLY A 13 10.61 -32.52 15.35
N CYS A 14 10.34 -33.72 15.85
CA CYS A 14 9.16 -34.03 16.66
C CYS A 14 9.16 -33.28 18.00
N LEU A 15 10.29 -33.22 18.70
CA LEU A 15 10.43 -32.50 19.96
C LEU A 15 10.21 -30.99 19.74
N PHE A 16 10.82 -30.42 18.71
CA PHE A 16 10.66 -29.01 18.36
C PHE A 16 9.22 -28.66 17.96
N SER A 17 8.59 -29.54 17.18
CA SER A 17 7.18 -29.42 16.78
C SER A 17 6.25 -29.46 17.99
N SER A 18 6.47 -30.40 18.90
CA SER A 18 5.71 -30.53 20.15
C SER A 18 5.90 -29.33 21.06
N TRP A 19 7.14 -28.84 21.19
CA TRP A 19 7.44 -27.61 21.91
C TRP A 19 6.70 -26.40 21.33
N ARG A 20 6.70 -26.22 20.01
CA ARG A 20 5.96 -25.12 19.36
C ARG A 20 4.46 -25.16 19.61
N ILE A 21 3.86 -26.34 19.63
CA ILE A 21 2.42 -26.50 19.86
C ILE A 21 2.07 -26.29 21.35
N TYR A 22 2.75 -26.99 22.25
CA TYR A 22 2.27 -27.16 23.64
C TYR A 22 3.04 -26.36 24.69
N TRP A 23 4.32 -26.08 24.48
CA TRP A 23 5.19 -25.49 25.52
C TRP A 23 5.82 -24.15 25.14
N SER A 24 5.61 -23.66 23.92
CA SER A 24 6.08 -22.34 23.53
C SER A 24 5.31 -21.26 24.31
N PRO A 25 5.89 -20.07 24.52
CA PRO A 25 5.16 -18.93 25.11
C PRO A 25 3.87 -18.55 24.36
N TRP A 26 3.72 -19.00 23.11
CA TRP A 26 2.58 -18.77 22.24
C TRP A 26 1.51 -19.88 22.32
N ALA A 27 1.76 -20.95 23.08
CA ALA A 27 0.84 -22.07 23.23
C ALA A 27 -0.43 -21.68 24.02
N CYS A 28 -0.40 -20.55 24.74
CA CYS A 28 -1.57 -20.01 25.44
C CYS A 28 -2.66 -19.46 24.49
N PHE A 29 -2.32 -19.17 23.24
CA PHE A 29 -3.28 -18.64 22.26
C PHE A 29 -3.94 -19.78 21.48
N PRO A 30 -5.27 -19.81 21.38
CA PRO A 30 -5.98 -20.86 20.66
C PRO A 30 -5.78 -20.71 19.15
N GLY A 31 -5.83 -21.82 18.41
CA GLY A 31 -5.73 -21.83 16.96
C GLY A 31 -5.36 -23.20 16.39
N PRO A 32 -5.32 -23.31 15.05
CA PRO A 32 -4.98 -24.55 14.37
C PRO A 32 -3.58 -25.04 14.75
N LYS A 33 -3.42 -26.32 15.11
CA LYS A 33 -2.11 -26.89 15.45
C LYS A 33 -1.10 -26.78 14.29
N LEU A 34 -1.57 -26.86 13.03
CA LEU A 34 -0.73 -26.65 11.84
C LEU A 34 -0.14 -25.24 11.80
N ALA A 35 -0.90 -24.23 12.23
CA ALA A 35 -0.43 -22.86 12.35
C ALA A 35 0.64 -22.70 13.44
N ALA A 36 0.47 -23.40 14.56
CA ALA A 36 1.48 -23.42 15.62
C ALA A 36 2.80 -24.09 15.18
N LEU A 37 2.72 -25.11 14.32
CA LEU A 37 3.87 -25.87 13.83
C LEU A 37 4.76 -25.04 12.90
N SER A 38 4.18 -24.40 11.89
CA SER A 38 4.94 -23.77 10.82
C SER A 38 4.21 -22.59 10.18
N SER A 39 5.01 -21.60 9.73
CA SER A 39 4.57 -20.51 8.84
C SER A 39 4.07 -21.00 7.47
N TRP A 40 4.24 -22.29 7.13
CA TRP A 40 3.63 -22.93 5.96
C TRP A 40 2.10 -22.79 5.96
N TYR A 41 1.48 -22.75 7.14
CA TYR A 41 0.04 -22.53 7.26
C TYR A 41 -0.36 -21.15 6.73
N GLU A 42 0.33 -20.11 7.19
CA GLU A 42 0.13 -18.73 6.72
C GLU A 42 0.43 -18.61 5.23
N TRP A 43 1.57 -19.16 4.79
CA TRP A 43 1.95 -19.16 3.36
C TRP A 43 0.90 -19.83 2.47
N TYR A 44 0.29 -20.93 2.92
CA TYR A 44 -0.75 -21.61 2.15
C TYR A 44 -1.94 -20.69 1.89
N TRP A 45 -2.46 -20.03 2.93
CA TRP A 45 -3.62 -19.15 2.79
C TRP A 45 -3.30 -17.82 2.11
N GLU A 46 -2.08 -17.31 2.31
CA GLU A 46 -1.68 -16.02 1.78
C GLU A 46 -1.20 -16.11 0.33
N VAL A 47 -0.32 -17.06 0.02
CA VAL A 47 0.32 -17.15 -1.31
C VAL A 47 -0.37 -18.17 -2.19
N TYR A 48 -0.46 -19.43 -1.74
CA TYR A 48 -1.05 -20.48 -2.57
C TYR A 48 -2.54 -20.24 -2.85
N ARG A 49 -3.28 -19.74 -1.87
CA ARG A 49 -4.69 -19.36 -1.99
C ARG A 49 -4.90 -17.88 -2.38
N LYS A 50 -3.84 -17.16 -2.78
CA LYS A 50 -3.89 -15.78 -3.30
C LYS A 50 -4.69 -14.80 -2.41
N GLY A 51 -4.28 -14.66 -1.15
CA GLY A 51 -4.81 -13.65 -0.22
C GLY A 51 -6.05 -14.05 0.58
N GLN A 52 -6.45 -15.32 0.56
CA GLN A 52 -7.61 -15.81 1.31
C GLN A 52 -7.40 -15.90 2.83
N LEU A 53 -6.21 -15.55 3.34
CA LEU A 53 -5.92 -15.55 4.78
C LEU A 53 -6.90 -14.66 5.57
N ASN A 54 -7.29 -13.49 5.05
CA ASN A 54 -8.19 -12.59 5.77
C ASN A 54 -9.59 -13.19 5.96
N ALA A 55 -10.16 -13.82 4.92
CA ALA A 55 -11.45 -14.50 5.04
C ALA A 55 -11.34 -15.69 6.00
N HIS A 56 -10.27 -16.48 5.87
CA HIS A 56 -10.01 -17.61 6.75
C HIS A 56 -9.81 -17.20 8.23
N LEU A 57 -9.21 -16.04 8.49
CA LEU A 57 -9.09 -15.49 9.84
C LEU A 57 -10.45 -15.19 10.48
N GLN A 58 -11.46 -14.79 9.70
CA GLN A 58 -12.83 -14.61 10.21
C GLN A 58 -13.43 -15.95 10.67
N ASP A 59 -13.26 -17.01 9.88
CA ASP A 59 -13.70 -18.36 10.24
C ASP A 59 -12.97 -18.89 11.49
N LEU A 60 -11.67 -18.61 11.61
CA LEU A 60 -10.91 -18.94 12.81
C LEU A 60 -11.42 -18.18 14.03
N HIS A 61 -11.74 -16.89 13.91
CA HIS A 61 -12.31 -16.12 15.01
C HIS A 61 -13.67 -16.67 15.46
N ALA A 62 -14.51 -17.12 14.52
CA ALA A 62 -15.77 -17.78 14.85
C ALA A 62 -15.56 -19.09 15.65
N SER A 63 -14.45 -19.81 15.40
CA SER A 63 -14.17 -21.12 16.01
C SER A 63 -13.38 -21.05 17.32
N TYR A 64 -12.45 -20.11 17.45
CA TYR A 64 -11.47 -20.07 18.53
C TYR A 64 -11.60 -18.83 19.44
N GLY A 65 -12.45 -17.87 19.07
CA GLY A 65 -12.70 -16.65 19.85
C GLY A 65 -11.88 -15.44 19.38
N PRO A 66 -11.81 -14.36 20.19
CA PRO A 66 -11.34 -13.04 19.76
C PRO A 66 -9.84 -12.95 19.49
N VAL A 67 -9.02 -13.91 19.93
CA VAL A 67 -7.58 -13.94 19.67
C VAL A 67 -7.21 -15.32 19.16
N VAL A 68 -6.59 -15.37 17.97
CA VAL A 68 -6.25 -16.60 17.26
C VAL A 68 -4.78 -16.63 16.88
N ARG A 69 -4.13 -17.76 17.12
CA ARG A 69 -2.79 -18.05 16.59
C ARG A 69 -2.90 -18.59 15.17
N TYR A 70 -2.28 -17.88 14.21
CA TYR A 70 -2.26 -18.25 12.79
C TYR A 70 -0.83 -18.49 12.24
N GLY A 71 0.19 -18.40 13.10
CA GLY A 71 1.56 -18.81 12.80
C GLY A 71 2.36 -19.15 14.07
N PRO A 72 3.62 -19.60 13.96
CA PRO A 72 4.41 -19.99 15.13
C PRO A 72 4.62 -18.86 16.14
N LYS A 73 4.64 -17.61 15.67
CA LYS A 73 4.78 -16.38 16.47
C LYS A 73 3.79 -15.29 16.04
N HIS A 74 2.70 -15.67 15.37
CA HIS A 74 1.72 -14.73 14.83
C HIS A 74 0.35 -14.98 15.44
N VAL A 75 -0.24 -13.91 15.97
CA VAL A 75 -1.58 -13.88 16.54
C VAL A 75 -2.38 -12.79 15.85
N HIS A 76 -3.65 -13.08 15.60
CA HIS A 76 -4.62 -12.13 15.06
C HIS A 76 -5.69 -11.91 16.13
N PHE A 77 -6.09 -10.65 16.34
CA PHE A 77 -7.11 -10.29 17.31
C PHE A 77 -8.27 -9.57 16.62
N ASN A 78 -9.48 -9.87 17.09
CA ASN A 78 -10.73 -9.25 16.67
C ASN A 78 -11.44 -8.73 17.92
N ASP A 79 -10.78 -7.82 18.64
CA ASP A 79 -11.28 -7.16 19.84
C ASP A 79 -11.01 -5.64 19.75
N PRO A 80 -12.06 -4.80 19.73
CA PRO A 80 -11.92 -3.35 19.72
C PRO A 80 -11.14 -2.78 20.91
N ALA A 81 -11.13 -3.45 22.06
CA ALA A 81 -10.35 -3.02 23.22
C ALA A 81 -8.84 -3.17 22.95
N LEU A 82 -8.41 -4.34 22.47
CA LEU A 82 -7.01 -4.61 22.10
C LEU A 82 -6.51 -3.69 20.98
N TYR A 83 -7.39 -3.30 20.06
CA TYR A 83 -7.04 -2.34 19.01
C TYR A 83 -6.50 -1.02 19.60
N ARG A 84 -7.13 -0.50 20.66
CA ARG A 84 -6.70 0.76 21.31
C ARG A 84 -5.35 0.63 22.02
N ASP A 85 -5.07 -0.54 22.59
CA ASP A 85 -3.82 -0.81 23.30
C ASP A 85 -2.63 -0.98 22.34
N VAL A 86 -2.85 -1.66 21.22
CA VAL A 86 -1.82 -1.92 20.20
C VAL A 86 -1.54 -0.68 19.36
N TYR A 87 -2.58 0.03 18.91
CA TYR A 87 -2.49 1.18 18.00
C TYR A 87 -2.53 2.55 18.70
N LYS A 88 -1.93 2.65 19.89
CA LYS A 88 -1.79 3.91 20.62
C LYS A 88 -0.78 4.87 19.96
N TRP A 89 -0.93 6.17 20.22
CA TRP A 89 -0.09 7.24 19.65
C TRP A 89 1.40 7.09 19.95
N HIS A 90 1.74 6.59 21.14
CA HIS A 90 3.09 6.23 21.55
C HIS A 90 3.24 4.71 21.54
N PRO A 91 3.56 4.10 20.38
CA PRO A 91 3.51 2.65 20.24
C PRO A 91 4.55 1.99 21.16
N SER A 92 4.12 0.94 21.88
CA SER A 92 5.03 0.04 22.59
C SER A 92 5.50 -1.11 21.70
N PHE A 93 4.82 -1.34 20.58
CA PHE A 93 5.11 -2.41 19.64
C PHE A 93 5.70 -1.83 18.35
N GLY A 94 6.89 -2.31 17.99
CA GLY A 94 7.51 -1.99 16.71
C GLY A 94 6.87 -2.80 15.57
N LYS A 95 7.10 -2.36 14.34
CA LYS A 95 6.77 -3.13 13.14
C LYS A 95 7.64 -4.38 13.07
N ASP A 96 7.06 -5.51 12.63
CA ASP A 96 7.80 -6.76 12.46
C ASP A 96 8.91 -6.60 11.41
N PRO A 97 10.19 -6.79 11.76
CA PRO A 97 11.30 -6.73 10.81
C PRO A 97 11.22 -7.77 9.70
N ALA A 98 10.54 -8.91 9.91
CA ALA A 98 10.40 -9.91 8.85
C ALA A 98 9.48 -9.45 7.72
N PHE A 99 8.47 -8.64 8.02
CA PHE A 99 7.54 -8.07 7.03
C PHE A 99 7.98 -6.69 6.54
N TYR A 100 8.29 -5.77 7.46
CA TYR A 100 8.59 -4.38 7.13
C TYR A 100 10.06 -4.12 6.84
N GLY A 101 10.96 -4.96 7.36
CA GLY A 101 12.41 -4.75 7.25
C GLY A 101 12.84 -4.55 5.80
N ALA A 102 13.71 -3.56 5.59
CA ALA A 102 14.31 -3.28 4.30
C ALA A 102 15.77 -3.77 4.29
N PRO A 103 16.28 -4.36 3.20
CA PRO A 103 17.63 -4.92 3.17
C PRO A 103 18.77 -3.92 3.47
N LYS A 104 18.55 -2.62 3.20
CA LYS A 104 19.59 -1.60 3.39
C LYS A 104 19.05 -0.22 3.77
N TYR A 105 18.04 0.28 3.05
CA TYR A 105 17.45 1.60 3.29
C TYR A 105 15.94 1.45 3.47
N SER A 106 15.43 2.04 4.55
CA SER A 106 14.01 1.97 4.90
C SER A 106 13.32 3.29 4.56
N SER A 107 12.05 3.22 4.16
CA SER A 107 11.15 4.38 4.14
C SER A 107 10.54 4.58 5.53
N THR A 108 9.86 5.70 5.77
CA THR A 108 9.09 5.93 7.00
C THR A 108 8.05 4.84 7.20
N PHE A 109 7.39 4.38 6.13
CA PHE A 109 6.44 3.28 6.23
C PHE A 109 7.09 1.95 6.66
N ARG A 110 8.34 1.69 6.26
CA ARG A 110 9.06 0.45 6.57
C ARG A 110 9.97 0.55 7.80
N GLU A 111 10.12 1.72 8.40
CA GLU A 111 11.02 1.92 9.54
C GLU A 111 10.52 1.15 10.77
N THR A 112 11.36 0.24 11.27
CA THR A 112 11.05 -0.65 12.39
C THR A 112 11.50 -0.06 13.71
N ASN A 113 12.48 0.86 13.69
CA ASN A 113 12.89 1.60 14.88
C ASN A 113 11.86 2.69 15.20
N ILE A 114 11.24 2.60 16.39
CA ILE A 114 10.15 3.48 16.82
C ILE A 114 10.58 4.96 16.84
N SER A 115 11.76 5.27 17.39
CA SER A 115 12.24 6.66 17.51
C SER A 115 12.57 7.26 16.15
N LYS A 116 13.26 6.52 15.28
CA LYS A 116 13.59 6.97 13.93
C LYS A 116 12.34 7.14 13.07
N HIS A 117 11.38 6.22 13.18
CA HIS A 117 10.06 6.35 12.56
C HIS A 117 9.34 7.62 13.02
N ALA A 118 9.31 7.87 14.34
CA ALA A 118 8.65 9.04 14.91
C ALA A 118 9.25 10.35 14.39
N ALA A 119 10.58 10.48 14.36
CA ALA A 119 11.27 11.66 13.82
C ALA A 119 10.93 11.90 12.34
N ARG A 120 11.02 10.86 11.50
CA ARG A 120 10.68 10.95 10.06
C ARG A 120 9.21 11.30 9.83
N ARG A 121 8.29 10.64 10.54
CA ARG A 121 6.85 10.91 10.47
C ARG A 121 6.54 12.36 10.87
N GLN A 122 7.21 12.88 11.91
CA GLN A 122 7.02 14.26 12.34
C GLN A 122 7.40 15.26 11.23
N VAL A 123 8.53 15.03 10.53
CA VAL A 123 8.95 15.85 9.39
C VAL A 123 7.90 15.78 8.27
N LEU A 124 7.56 14.56 7.82
CA LEU A 124 6.58 14.36 6.73
C LEU A 124 5.22 14.98 7.01
N SER A 125 4.72 14.84 8.24
CA SER A 125 3.39 15.32 8.63
C SER A 125 3.17 16.81 8.41
N ARG A 126 4.25 17.61 8.37
CA ARG A 126 4.18 19.05 8.09
C ARG A 126 3.68 19.31 6.67
N ARG A 127 4.16 18.54 5.68
CA ARG A 127 3.72 18.67 4.29
C ARG A 127 2.30 18.16 4.11
N PHE A 128 1.90 17.10 4.82
CA PHE A 128 0.53 16.56 4.76
C PHE A 128 -0.47 17.24 5.71
N SER A 129 -0.14 18.42 6.26
CA SER A 129 -1.09 19.13 7.12
C SER A 129 -2.24 19.75 6.30
N PRO A 130 -3.47 19.86 6.84
CA PRO A 130 -4.59 20.45 6.10
C PRO A 130 -4.32 21.87 5.58
N ALA A 131 -3.53 22.67 6.29
CA ALA A 131 -3.14 24.01 5.86
C ALA A 131 -2.25 23.97 4.61
N VAL A 132 -1.23 23.10 4.60
CA VAL A 132 -0.34 22.95 3.44
C VAL A 132 -1.08 22.34 2.25
N VAL A 133 -1.95 21.34 2.47
CA VAL A 133 -2.78 20.77 1.41
C VAL A 133 -3.66 21.84 0.76
N ARG A 134 -4.30 22.72 1.55
CA ARG A 134 -5.07 23.85 1.01
C ARG A 134 -4.20 24.83 0.20
N GLN A 135 -3.00 25.15 0.66
CA GLN A 135 -2.06 26.00 -0.11
C GLN A 135 -1.64 25.35 -1.43
N ARG A 136 -1.74 24.02 -1.55
CA ARG A 136 -1.42 23.26 -2.76
C ARG A 136 -2.63 22.97 -3.65
N MET A 137 -3.81 23.49 -3.34
CA MET A 137 -5.00 23.32 -4.18
C MET A 137 -4.78 23.69 -5.67
N PRO A 138 -4.04 24.77 -6.01
CA PRO A 138 -3.78 25.09 -7.42
C PRO A 138 -3.02 24.01 -8.20
N VAL A 139 -2.25 23.14 -7.52
CA VAL A 139 -1.58 21.99 -8.15
C VAL A 139 -2.61 20.91 -8.50
N ILE A 140 -3.55 20.65 -7.58
CA ILE A 140 -4.64 19.69 -7.80
C ILE A 140 -5.50 20.16 -8.97
N GLU A 141 -5.96 21.41 -8.94
CA GLU A 141 -6.78 22.03 -9.99
C GLU A 141 -6.12 21.95 -11.38
N ARG A 142 -4.80 22.16 -11.47
CA ARG A 142 -4.07 22.04 -12.74
C ARG A 142 -4.09 20.61 -13.31
N HIS A 143 -3.86 19.60 -12.48
CA HIS A 143 -3.91 18.19 -12.91
C HIS A 143 -5.32 17.77 -13.30
N CYS A 144 -6.29 18.31 -12.58
CA CYS A 144 -7.71 18.19 -12.86
C CYS A 144 -8.02 18.74 -14.27
N GLU A 145 -7.70 20.01 -14.54
CA GLU A 145 -7.88 20.67 -15.84
C GLU A 145 -7.19 19.87 -16.97
N HIS A 146 -5.97 19.40 -16.74
CA HIS A 146 -5.24 18.58 -17.70
C HIS A 146 -5.94 17.26 -18.03
N LEU A 147 -6.48 16.59 -17.01
CA LEU A 147 -7.29 15.38 -17.20
C LEU A 147 -8.54 15.66 -18.04
N TRP A 148 -9.25 16.76 -17.78
CA TRP A 148 -10.41 17.19 -18.57
C TRP A 148 -10.04 17.44 -20.03
N GLN A 149 -8.96 18.17 -20.29
CA GLN A 149 -8.46 18.41 -21.65
C GLN A 149 -8.11 17.12 -22.38
N LYS A 150 -7.55 16.13 -21.69
CA LYS A 150 -7.30 14.81 -22.29
C LYS A 150 -8.60 14.07 -22.60
N LEU A 151 -9.56 14.05 -21.68
CA LEU A 151 -10.86 13.42 -21.90
C LEU A 151 -11.61 14.06 -23.07
N ASP A 152 -11.58 15.38 -23.19
CA ASP A 152 -12.17 16.09 -24.33
C ASP A 152 -11.49 15.70 -25.65
N ARG A 153 -10.15 15.63 -25.69
CA ARG A 153 -9.43 15.16 -26.89
C ARG A 153 -9.83 13.73 -27.28
N LEU A 154 -9.91 12.82 -26.31
CA LEU A 154 -10.27 11.43 -26.56
C LEU A 154 -11.72 11.29 -27.07
N THR A 155 -12.65 12.00 -26.44
CA THR A 155 -14.07 11.96 -26.83
C THR A 155 -14.30 12.60 -28.20
N GLN A 156 -13.62 13.71 -28.52
CA GLN A 156 -13.62 14.32 -29.87
C GLN A 156 -13.05 13.38 -30.94
N ALA A 157 -12.06 12.54 -30.59
CA ALA A 157 -11.54 11.49 -31.45
C ALA A 157 -12.46 10.25 -31.55
N GLY A 158 -13.66 10.30 -30.96
CA GLY A 158 -14.65 9.21 -31.01
C GLY A 158 -14.42 8.08 -30.00
N ARG A 159 -13.46 8.22 -29.07
CA ARG A 159 -13.24 7.23 -28.01
C ARG A 159 -14.30 7.42 -26.92
N LYS A 160 -15.11 6.38 -26.70
CA LYS A 160 -16.17 6.38 -25.67
C LYS A 160 -15.90 5.45 -24.49
N ASN A 161 -14.95 4.53 -24.62
CA ASN A 161 -14.62 3.52 -23.61
C ASN A 161 -13.12 3.57 -23.30
N PHE A 162 -12.78 3.69 -22.02
CA PHE A 162 -11.42 3.63 -21.53
C PHE A 162 -11.41 3.03 -20.12
N ASN A 163 -10.25 2.48 -19.71
CA ASN A 163 -10.10 1.91 -18.39
C ASN A 163 -10.05 3.04 -17.34
N PHE A 164 -11.17 3.23 -16.66
CA PHE A 164 -11.34 4.32 -15.70
C PHE A 164 -10.50 4.13 -14.42
N PHE A 165 -10.14 2.89 -14.08
CA PHE A 165 -9.20 2.61 -13.00
C PHE A 165 -7.78 3.05 -13.37
N ASN A 166 -7.35 2.80 -14.60
CA ASN A 166 -6.06 3.29 -15.10
C ASN A 166 -6.02 4.82 -15.16
N LEU A 167 -7.12 5.46 -15.60
CA LEU A 167 -7.27 6.91 -15.58
C LEU A 167 -7.01 7.47 -14.17
N CYS A 168 -7.71 6.94 -13.17
CA CYS A 168 -7.59 7.41 -11.80
C CYS A 168 -6.17 7.18 -11.24
N ARG A 169 -5.51 6.08 -11.62
CA ARG A 169 -4.11 5.82 -11.25
C ARG A 169 -3.13 6.77 -11.94
N SER A 170 -3.30 7.05 -13.24
CA SER A 170 -2.50 8.04 -13.97
C SER A 170 -2.61 9.43 -13.35
N PHE A 171 -3.83 9.88 -13.06
CA PHE A 171 -4.08 11.13 -12.35
C PHE A 171 -3.39 11.16 -10.98
N ALA A 172 -3.55 10.10 -10.18
CA ALA A 172 -2.92 10.00 -8.87
C ALA A 172 -1.39 10.03 -8.95
N ALA A 173 -0.79 9.35 -9.94
CA ALA A 173 0.65 9.33 -10.16
C ALA A 173 1.20 10.73 -10.51
N ASP A 174 0.54 11.44 -11.41
CA ASP A 174 0.95 12.79 -11.84
C ASP A 174 0.78 13.83 -10.74
N LEU A 175 -0.34 13.78 -10.02
CA LEU A 175 -0.57 14.66 -8.89
C LEU A 175 0.46 14.42 -7.78
N LEU A 176 0.68 13.15 -7.42
CA LEU A 176 1.56 12.79 -6.32
C LEU A 176 3.02 13.05 -6.64
N SER A 177 3.48 12.73 -7.86
CA SER A 177 4.84 13.06 -8.31
C SER A 177 5.09 14.58 -8.23
N THR A 178 4.17 15.39 -8.76
CA THR A 178 4.26 16.85 -8.68
C THR A 178 4.29 17.35 -7.24
N TYR A 179 3.46 16.78 -6.36
CA TYR A 179 3.43 17.14 -4.95
C TYR A 179 4.74 16.76 -4.23
N MET A 180 5.33 15.63 -4.59
CA MET A 180 6.52 15.08 -3.94
C MET A 180 7.83 15.72 -4.39
N SER A 181 8.00 15.99 -5.68
CA SER A 181 9.24 16.48 -6.28
C SER A 181 9.11 17.86 -6.95
N GLY A 182 7.90 18.33 -7.22
CA GLY A 182 7.66 19.51 -8.06
C GLY A 182 7.63 19.20 -9.56
N THR A 183 7.90 17.95 -9.95
CA THR A 183 7.91 17.50 -11.35
C THR A 183 6.83 16.45 -11.57
N THR A 184 6.08 16.58 -12.66
CA THR A 184 5.03 15.64 -13.07
C THR A 184 5.64 14.42 -13.77
N PHE A 185 5.17 13.22 -13.44
CA PHE A 185 5.57 11.99 -14.13
C PHE A 185 5.16 11.95 -15.62
N GLY A 186 3.96 12.43 -15.95
CA GLY A 186 3.38 12.39 -17.30
C GLY A 186 2.56 11.12 -17.58
N CYS A 187 2.15 10.38 -16.55
CA CYS A 187 1.37 9.14 -16.67
C CYS A 187 0.01 9.35 -17.32
N MET A 188 -0.56 10.55 -17.22
CA MET A 188 -1.78 10.90 -17.93
C MET A 188 -1.57 11.03 -19.42
N ASP A 189 -0.38 11.35 -19.95
CA ASP A 189 -0.16 11.51 -21.41
C ASP A 189 0.65 10.37 -22.05
N ASP A 190 1.24 9.47 -21.26
CA ASP A 190 2.10 8.37 -21.73
C ASP A 190 1.40 7.37 -22.68
N ASP A 191 0.06 7.31 -22.65
CA ASP A 191 -0.75 6.55 -23.61
C ASP A 191 -1.69 7.51 -24.36
N GLU A 192 -1.41 7.79 -25.64
CA GLU A 192 -2.23 8.69 -26.45
C GLU A 192 -3.69 8.24 -26.59
N GLN A 193 -3.96 6.93 -26.50
CA GLN A 193 -5.28 6.34 -26.77
C GLN A 193 -6.09 6.08 -25.49
N GLY A 194 -5.49 6.26 -24.32
CA GLY A 194 -6.10 5.86 -23.06
C GLY A 194 -5.28 6.27 -21.84
N PHE A 195 -5.07 5.33 -20.93
CA PHE A 195 -4.34 5.57 -19.67
C PHE A 195 -3.46 4.37 -19.30
N ASP A 196 -3.11 3.52 -20.27
CA ASP A 196 -2.31 2.31 -20.04
C ASP A 196 -0.81 2.54 -20.30
N GLY A 197 -0.29 3.62 -19.71
CA GLY A 197 1.12 3.98 -19.76
C GLY A 197 2.04 2.93 -19.13
N ASN A 198 3.34 3.02 -19.41
CA ASN A 198 4.37 2.09 -18.95
C ASN A 198 4.41 2.00 -17.41
N PHE A 199 4.32 3.14 -16.70
CA PHE A 199 4.30 3.13 -15.23
C PHE A 199 3.05 2.45 -14.67
N ILE A 200 1.88 2.68 -15.29
CA ILE A 200 0.61 2.08 -14.87
C ILE A 200 0.61 0.56 -15.11
N ARG A 201 1.19 0.12 -16.23
CA ARG A 201 1.44 -1.29 -16.52
C ARG A 201 2.43 -1.92 -15.54
N ALA A 202 3.51 -1.22 -15.19
CA ALA A 202 4.47 -1.69 -14.19
C ALA A 202 3.80 -1.90 -12.82
N ILE A 203 3.02 -0.92 -12.34
CA ILE A 203 2.25 -1.06 -11.10
C ILE A 203 1.23 -2.22 -11.18
N GLN A 204 0.55 -2.37 -12.32
CA GLN A 204 -0.39 -3.47 -12.52
C GLN A 204 0.32 -4.82 -12.39
N HIS A 205 1.47 -4.98 -13.04
CA HIS A 205 2.26 -6.20 -12.96
C HIS A 205 2.78 -6.51 -11.55
N THR A 206 3.23 -5.50 -10.80
CA THR A 206 3.60 -5.68 -9.39
C THR A 206 2.41 -6.15 -8.55
N SER A 207 1.22 -5.61 -8.82
CA SER A 207 -0.02 -5.99 -8.12
C SER A 207 -0.44 -7.43 -8.44
N ASP A 208 -0.41 -7.81 -9.73
CA ASP A 208 -0.76 -9.15 -10.20
C ASP A 208 0.18 -10.22 -9.64
N THR A 209 1.45 -9.86 -9.44
CA THR A 209 2.50 -10.76 -8.93
C THR A 209 2.72 -10.62 -7.42
N TYR A 210 1.91 -9.81 -6.71
CA TYR A 210 2.13 -9.49 -5.30
C TYR A 210 2.27 -10.74 -4.41
N PHE A 211 1.32 -11.68 -4.52
CA PHE A 211 1.35 -12.92 -3.74
C PHE A 211 2.49 -13.84 -4.19
N ASP A 212 2.77 -13.91 -5.48
CA ASP A 212 3.88 -14.68 -6.03
C ASP A 212 5.24 -14.13 -5.55
N ASN A 213 5.36 -12.81 -5.36
CA ASN A 213 6.57 -12.15 -4.86
C ASN A 213 6.73 -12.26 -3.34
N ARG A 214 5.64 -12.44 -2.57
CA ARG A 214 5.71 -12.80 -1.13
C ARG A 214 6.32 -14.17 -0.88
N ASN A 215 6.64 -14.93 -1.92
CA ASN A 215 7.45 -16.14 -1.87
C ASN A 215 8.91 -15.93 -1.42
N ILE A 216 9.31 -14.80 -0.83
CA ILE A 216 10.61 -14.71 -0.15
C ILE A 216 10.77 -15.81 0.93
N PHE A 217 9.66 -16.29 1.51
CA PHE A 217 9.69 -17.49 2.36
C PHE A 217 10.16 -18.72 1.60
N LEU A 218 9.69 -18.90 0.35
CA LEU A 218 10.21 -19.89 -0.59
C LEU A 218 11.59 -19.54 -1.13
N ALA A 219 12.02 -18.26 -1.15
CA ALA A 219 13.37 -17.89 -1.57
C ALA A 219 14.43 -18.59 -0.72
N ARG A 220 14.17 -18.78 0.58
CA ARG A 220 15.01 -19.59 1.50
C ARG A 220 15.00 -21.08 1.17
N TRP A 221 13.98 -21.55 0.46
CA TRP A 221 13.78 -22.94 0.04
C TRP A 221 13.89 -23.12 -1.48
N THR A 222 14.39 -22.12 -2.22
CA THR A 222 14.43 -22.12 -3.70
C THR A 222 15.16 -23.34 -4.24
N SER A 223 16.22 -23.78 -3.58
CA SER A 223 16.95 -25.00 -3.94
C SER A 223 16.07 -26.25 -3.87
N LEU A 224 15.17 -26.34 -2.88
CA LEU A 224 14.24 -27.46 -2.72
C LEU A 224 13.05 -27.35 -3.67
N LEU A 225 12.60 -26.13 -3.98
CA LEU A 225 11.44 -25.89 -4.86
C LEU A 225 11.77 -25.99 -6.34
N LYS A 226 13.01 -25.69 -6.72
CA LYS A 226 13.54 -25.98 -8.06
C LYS A 226 13.43 -27.47 -8.40
N MET A 227 13.55 -28.37 -7.41
CA MET A 227 13.35 -29.81 -7.59
C MET A 227 11.92 -30.16 -8.01
N PHE A 228 10.94 -29.33 -7.66
CA PHE A 228 9.52 -29.49 -8.01
C PHE A 228 9.08 -28.56 -9.16
N GLY A 229 10.01 -27.97 -9.91
CA GLY A 229 9.70 -27.13 -11.07
C GLY A 229 9.26 -25.70 -10.74
N TYR A 230 9.38 -25.24 -9.50
CA TYR A 230 9.06 -23.86 -9.12
C TYR A 230 10.27 -22.94 -9.31
N GLY A 231 10.13 -21.95 -10.20
CA GLY A 231 11.11 -20.90 -10.44
C GLY A 231 11.06 -19.76 -9.41
N PRO A 232 12.09 -18.90 -9.35
CA PRO A 232 12.03 -17.67 -8.58
C PRO A 232 10.88 -16.78 -9.10
N PRO A 233 10.30 -15.92 -8.24
CA PRO A 233 9.29 -14.96 -8.68
C PRO A 233 9.81 -14.07 -9.83
N PRO A 234 8.92 -13.59 -10.72
CA PRO A 234 9.27 -12.69 -11.83
C PRO A 234 9.61 -11.28 -11.29
N LEU A 235 10.78 -11.17 -10.65
CA LEU A 235 11.28 -9.94 -10.05
C LEU A 235 11.58 -8.86 -11.09
N ASP A 236 11.78 -9.24 -12.35
CA ASP A 236 12.00 -8.34 -13.48
C ASP A 236 10.89 -7.30 -13.59
N LYS A 237 9.63 -7.70 -13.41
CA LYS A 237 8.48 -6.78 -13.52
C LYS A 237 8.42 -5.76 -12.38
N MET A 238 8.89 -6.12 -11.18
CA MET A 238 8.99 -5.16 -10.07
C MET A 238 10.09 -4.13 -10.30
N LEU A 239 11.13 -4.47 -11.09
CA LEU A 239 12.24 -3.56 -11.36
C LEU A 239 11.79 -2.34 -12.16
N ASP A 240 10.81 -2.48 -13.05
CA ASP A 240 10.30 -1.37 -13.84
C ASP A 240 9.66 -0.31 -12.94
N GLU A 241 8.75 -0.71 -12.04
CA GLU A 241 8.11 0.21 -11.08
C GLU A 241 9.14 0.91 -10.18
N LEU A 242 10.15 0.15 -9.72
CA LEU A 242 11.25 0.70 -8.91
C LEU A 242 12.08 1.70 -9.71
N THR A 243 12.36 1.41 -10.98
CA THR A 243 13.15 2.27 -11.87
C THR A 243 12.41 3.57 -12.18
N PHE A 244 11.12 3.51 -12.49
CA PHE A 244 10.29 4.72 -12.65
C PHE A 244 10.26 5.56 -11.37
N SER A 245 10.05 4.92 -10.21
CA SER A 245 10.03 5.60 -8.92
C SER A 245 11.37 6.26 -8.56
N ASP A 246 12.48 5.62 -8.92
CA ASP A 246 13.83 6.18 -8.76
C ASP A 246 14.07 7.35 -9.68
N GLY A 247 13.59 7.28 -10.92
CA GLY A 247 13.66 8.36 -11.91
C GLY A 247 13.10 9.67 -11.37
N LEU A 248 11.98 9.62 -10.64
CA LEU A 248 11.41 10.82 -9.99
C LEU A 248 12.39 11.51 -9.03
N VAL A 249 13.14 10.71 -8.26
CA VAL A 249 14.12 11.25 -7.30
C VAL A 249 15.36 11.76 -8.04
N GLU A 250 15.78 11.09 -9.12
CA GLU A 250 16.88 11.56 -9.96
C GLU A 250 16.55 12.88 -10.65
N ASP A 251 15.35 13.02 -11.21
CA ASP A 251 14.87 14.26 -11.83
C ASP A 251 14.78 15.38 -10.80
N TYR A 252 14.28 15.07 -9.60
CA TYR A 252 14.26 16.01 -8.48
C TYR A 252 15.67 16.49 -8.11
N LEU A 253 16.64 15.58 -7.98
CA LEU A 253 18.00 15.93 -7.56
C LEU A 253 18.79 16.64 -8.67
N SER A 254 18.48 16.35 -9.95
CA SER A 254 19.20 16.91 -11.10
C SER A 254 18.63 18.23 -11.62
N ALA A 255 17.37 18.56 -11.34
CA ALA A 255 16.77 19.80 -11.84
C ALA A 255 17.54 21.05 -11.36
N LYS A 256 17.92 21.91 -12.32
CA LYS A 256 18.72 23.13 -12.04
C LYS A 256 17.91 24.26 -11.43
N ASP A 257 16.61 24.30 -11.69
CA ASP A 257 15.71 25.30 -11.14
C ASP A 257 15.29 24.90 -9.72
N SER A 258 15.49 25.80 -8.75
CA SER A 258 14.99 25.65 -7.38
C SER A 258 13.53 26.06 -7.25
N LYS A 259 12.98 26.77 -8.24
CA LYS A 259 11.63 27.31 -8.18
C LYS A 259 10.60 26.18 -8.08
N GLY A 260 9.85 26.19 -6.98
CA GLY A 260 8.84 25.17 -6.68
C GLY A 260 9.37 23.95 -5.92
N LYS A 261 10.69 23.70 -5.90
CA LYS A 261 11.28 22.58 -5.16
C LYS A 261 11.17 22.76 -3.66
N GLU A 262 11.34 23.98 -3.16
CA GLU A 262 11.43 24.29 -1.72
C GLU A 262 10.20 23.84 -0.93
N ASP A 263 9.04 23.77 -1.60
CA ASP A 263 7.77 23.41 -0.96
C ASP A 263 7.37 21.94 -1.09
N THR A 264 8.25 21.10 -1.64
CA THR A 264 7.96 19.70 -1.94
C THR A 264 8.15 18.79 -0.72
N VAL A 265 7.66 17.56 -0.82
CA VAL A 265 7.92 16.52 0.19
C VAL A 265 9.41 16.17 0.24
N PHE A 266 10.07 16.08 -0.92
CA PHE A 266 11.50 15.78 -0.95
C PHE A 266 12.35 16.90 -0.33
N ALA A 267 11.99 18.17 -0.53
CA ALA A 267 12.73 19.28 0.08
C ALA A 267 12.79 19.21 1.60
N ILE A 268 11.65 18.94 2.27
CA ILE A 268 11.65 18.87 3.73
C ILE A 268 12.42 17.66 4.27
N LEU A 269 12.48 16.57 3.50
CA LEU A 269 13.21 15.36 3.87
C LEU A 269 14.73 15.51 3.68
N THR A 270 15.18 16.43 2.83
CA THR A 270 16.60 16.73 2.62
C THR A 270 17.10 17.94 3.41
N GLN A 271 16.22 18.63 4.15
CA GLN A 271 16.58 19.82 4.92
C GLN A 271 17.12 19.49 6.31
N PRO A 272 18.30 20.01 6.72
CA PRO A 272 18.80 19.87 8.07
C PRO A 272 17.94 20.65 9.07
N GLY A 273 17.88 20.18 10.32
CA GLY A 273 17.22 20.89 11.41
C GLY A 273 15.69 20.92 11.33
N ALA A 274 15.05 20.13 10.45
CA ALA A 274 13.60 20.11 10.35
C ALA A 274 12.93 19.75 11.70
N VAL A 275 13.44 18.74 12.40
CA VAL A 275 12.96 18.26 13.70
C VAL A 275 14.15 17.78 14.53
N LYS A 276 14.07 17.84 15.86
CA LYS A 276 15.05 17.22 16.76
C LYS A 276 15.20 15.73 16.45
N ASP A 277 16.42 15.21 16.45
CA ASP A 277 16.74 13.80 16.17
C ASP A 277 16.43 13.33 14.73
N PHE A 278 16.10 14.25 13.81
CA PHE A 278 16.00 13.97 12.39
C PHE A 278 17.29 14.33 11.66
N SER A 279 17.81 13.39 10.88
CA SER A 279 18.88 13.64 9.92
C SER A 279 18.31 13.71 8.50
N PRO A 280 18.76 14.65 7.66
CA PRO A 280 18.42 14.68 6.24
C PRO A 280 18.61 13.32 5.58
N LEU A 281 17.66 12.92 4.74
CA LEU A 281 17.74 11.65 4.04
C LEU A 281 18.86 11.69 2.99
N SER A 282 19.68 10.64 2.98
CA SER A 282 20.59 10.38 1.86
C SER A 282 19.80 10.04 0.59
N LYS A 283 20.42 10.18 -0.59
CA LYS A 283 19.78 9.84 -1.89
C LYS A 283 19.11 8.45 -1.90
N PRO A 284 19.76 7.35 -1.43
CA PRO A 284 19.11 6.05 -1.37
C PRO A 284 17.93 5.96 -0.40
N GLU A 285 17.96 6.71 0.71
CA GLU A 285 16.83 6.79 1.64
C GLU A 285 15.67 7.59 1.05
N LEU A 286 15.97 8.68 0.32
CA LEU A 286 14.98 9.47 -0.40
C LEU A 286 14.31 8.64 -1.51
N MET A 287 15.08 7.83 -2.24
CA MET A 287 14.55 6.83 -3.20
C MET A 287 13.63 5.82 -2.51
N ALA A 288 14.03 5.25 -1.37
CA ALA A 288 13.18 4.35 -0.61
C ALA A 288 11.87 5.03 -0.17
N GLU A 289 11.94 6.29 0.27
CA GLU A 289 10.77 7.10 0.64
C GLU A 289 9.87 7.37 -0.57
N GLY A 290 10.44 7.78 -1.69
CA GLY A 290 9.74 8.09 -2.94
C GLY A 290 8.94 6.90 -3.46
N ARG A 291 9.59 5.73 -3.58
CA ARG A 291 8.95 4.46 -3.95
C ARG A 291 7.78 4.14 -3.02
N SER A 292 7.99 4.29 -1.71
CA SER A 292 6.97 3.97 -0.71
C SER A 292 5.76 4.90 -0.79
N LEU A 293 5.96 6.20 -1.03
CA LEU A 293 4.88 7.17 -1.17
C LEU A 293 4.11 6.96 -2.47
N LEU A 294 4.80 6.74 -3.59
CA LEU A 294 4.18 6.47 -4.89
C LEU A 294 3.33 5.19 -4.86
N ALA A 295 3.92 4.07 -4.42
CA ALA A 295 3.21 2.80 -4.37
C ALA A 295 1.95 2.86 -3.48
N ALA A 296 2.04 3.53 -2.33
CA ALA A 296 0.91 3.69 -1.42
C ALA A 296 -0.14 4.65 -1.98
N GLY A 297 0.26 5.77 -2.61
CA GLY A 297 -0.66 6.80 -3.05
C GLY A 297 -1.35 6.49 -4.36
N VAL A 298 -0.66 5.90 -5.34
CA VAL A 298 -1.23 5.68 -6.69
C VAL A 298 -2.34 4.64 -6.67
N ASN A 299 -2.08 3.45 -6.09
CA ASN A 299 -3.07 2.37 -6.09
C ASN A 299 -4.27 2.68 -5.18
N THR A 300 -4.04 3.24 -3.99
CA THR A 300 -5.13 3.50 -3.04
C THR A 300 -6.05 4.64 -3.50
N VAL A 301 -5.47 5.74 -4.01
CA VAL A 301 -6.25 6.87 -4.55
C VAL A 301 -6.92 6.45 -5.85
N GLY A 302 -6.19 5.76 -6.75
CA GLY A 302 -6.74 5.26 -8.00
C GLY A 302 -7.97 4.37 -7.78
N PHE A 303 -7.89 3.43 -6.84
CA PHE A 303 -9.01 2.57 -6.46
C PHE A 303 -10.17 3.34 -5.83
N THR A 304 -9.86 4.23 -4.89
CA THR A 304 -10.89 5.03 -4.20
C THR A 304 -11.69 5.89 -5.19
N LEU A 305 -11.00 6.58 -6.10
CA LEU A 305 -11.64 7.41 -7.12
C LEU A 305 -12.45 6.56 -8.10
N SER A 306 -11.88 5.46 -8.61
CA SER A 306 -12.57 4.61 -9.57
C SER A 306 -13.81 3.94 -8.98
N SER A 307 -13.74 3.42 -7.75
CA SER A 307 -14.89 2.81 -7.08
C SER A 307 -15.95 3.85 -6.78
N THR A 308 -15.56 5.03 -6.28
CA THR A 308 -16.50 6.14 -6.04
C THR A 308 -17.24 6.53 -7.31
N LEU A 309 -16.51 6.72 -8.41
CA LEU A 309 -17.09 7.13 -9.70
C LEU A 309 -17.95 6.01 -10.31
N PHE A 310 -17.58 4.75 -10.13
CA PHE A 310 -18.41 3.60 -10.52
C PHE A 310 -19.76 3.57 -9.80
N TYR A 311 -19.77 3.76 -8.47
CA TYR A 311 -21.02 3.75 -7.72
C TYR A 311 -21.89 4.97 -8.00
N ILE A 312 -21.29 6.15 -8.16
CA ILE A 312 -22.02 7.37 -8.58
C ILE A 312 -22.66 7.16 -9.96
N ALA A 313 -21.91 6.64 -10.94
CA ALA A 313 -22.43 6.43 -12.30
C ALA A 313 -23.53 5.36 -12.39
N ARG A 314 -23.69 4.52 -11.36
CA ARG A 314 -24.70 3.47 -11.30
C ARG A 314 -26.01 3.92 -10.66
N ASP A 315 -25.99 5.02 -9.92
CA ASP A 315 -27.12 5.52 -9.15
C ASP A 315 -27.43 6.97 -9.56
N GLU A 316 -28.42 7.14 -10.43
CA GLU A 316 -28.82 8.43 -10.98
C GLU A 316 -29.29 9.41 -9.90
N ASP A 317 -29.96 8.93 -8.86
CA ASP A 317 -30.39 9.76 -7.74
C ASP A 317 -29.19 10.30 -6.96
N VAL A 318 -28.18 9.46 -6.70
CA VAL A 318 -26.92 9.89 -6.06
C VAL A 318 -26.19 10.90 -6.93
N GLN A 319 -26.08 10.63 -8.24
CA GLN A 319 -25.42 11.50 -9.19
C GLN A 319 -26.08 12.89 -9.24
N LEU A 320 -27.41 12.94 -9.38
CA LEU A 320 -28.17 14.20 -9.44
C LEU A 320 -28.06 15.01 -8.15
N ARG A 321 -28.08 14.34 -6.99
CA ARG A 321 -27.91 15.00 -5.69
C ARG A 321 -26.52 15.59 -5.51
N LEU A 322 -25.48 14.85 -5.89
CA LEU A 322 -24.10 15.35 -5.86
C LEU A 322 -23.93 16.54 -6.80
N GLN A 323 -24.47 16.45 -8.02
CA GLN A 323 -24.40 17.54 -8.98
C GLN A 323 -25.14 18.78 -8.46
N THR A 324 -26.35 18.63 -7.91
CA THR A 324 -27.11 19.73 -7.33
C THR A 324 -26.37 20.39 -6.16
N GLU A 325 -25.73 19.59 -5.28
CA GLU A 325 -24.92 20.12 -4.17
C GLU A 325 -23.70 20.91 -4.69
N LEU A 326 -23.04 20.43 -5.75
CA LEU A 326 -21.91 21.13 -6.36
C LEU A 326 -22.34 22.41 -7.08
N ASP A 327 -23.42 22.38 -7.86
CA ASP A 327 -23.93 23.53 -8.63
C ASP A 327 -24.44 24.65 -7.70
N THR A 328 -24.95 24.30 -6.52
CA THR A 328 -25.40 25.28 -5.50
C THR A 328 -24.29 25.74 -4.56
N SER A 329 -23.09 25.15 -4.67
CA SER A 329 -21.97 25.52 -3.83
C SER A 329 -21.40 26.90 -4.19
N THR A 330 -21.01 27.66 -3.18
CA THR A 330 -20.31 28.94 -3.37
C THR A 330 -18.80 28.70 -3.43
N PRO A 331 -18.03 29.52 -4.18
CA PRO A 331 -16.57 29.39 -4.23
C PRO A 331 -15.87 29.41 -2.86
N GLN A 332 -16.52 29.95 -1.83
CA GLN A 332 -16.01 30.02 -0.46
C GLN A 332 -16.27 28.74 0.36
N GLN A 333 -17.20 27.88 -0.07
CA GLN A 333 -17.45 26.61 0.59
C GLN A 333 -16.30 25.65 0.30
N THR A 334 -15.67 25.17 1.36
CA THR A 334 -14.69 24.10 1.22
C THR A 334 -15.40 22.79 0.84
N LEU A 335 -14.76 21.92 0.09
CA LEU A 335 -15.26 20.55 -0.17
C LEU A 335 -15.67 19.82 1.14
N ALA A 336 -14.98 20.12 2.25
CA ALA A 336 -15.29 19.58 3.58
C ALA A 336 -16.62 20.09 4.18
N SER A 337 -17.20 21.16 3.64
CA SER A 337 -18.51 21.68 4.05
C SER A 337 -19.67 21.16 3.22
N LEU A 338 -19.43 20.26 2.25
CA LEU A 338 -20.47 19.63 1.43
C LEU A 338 -20.93 18.33 2.11
N PRO A 339 -22.07 18.33 2.83
CA PRO A 339 -22.45 17.22 3.69
C PRO A 339 -22.73 15.93 2.91
N TYR A 340 -23.33 16.02 1.73
CA TYR A 340 -23.63 14.84 0.92
C TYR A 340 -22.37 14.26 0.30
N MET A 341 -21.46 15.09 -0.23
CA MET A 341 -20.18 14.65 -0.75
C MET A 341 -19.33 13.95 0.32
N VAL A 342 -19.16 14.55 1.50
CA VAL A 342 -18.35 13.97 2.60
C VAL A 342 -18.96 12.68 3.15
N GLY A 343 -20.29 12.65 3.30
CA GLY A 343 -21.01 11.47 3.77
C GLY A 343 -20.86 10.27 2.82
N ASN A 344 -21.02 10.50 1.51
CA ASN A 344 -20.97 9.42 0.52
C ASN A 344 -19.55 8.96 0.19
N LEU A 345 -18.55 9.85 0.15
CA LEU A 345 -17.15 9.44 0.03
C LEU A 345 -16.75 8.45 1.13
N SER A 346 -17.21 8.70 2.36
CA SER A 346 -16.98 7.82 3.50
C SER A 346 -17.66 6.45 3.30
N ILE A 347 -18.89 6.44 2.78
CA ILE A 347 -19.66 5.22 2.54
C ILE A 347 -19.04 4.40 1.41
N PHE A 348 -18.64 5.01 0.29
CA PHE A 348 -18.06 4.29 -0.85
C PHE A 348 -16.71 3.65 -0.51
N ILE A 349 -15.90 4.32 0.31
CA ILE A 349 -14.64 3.76 0.82
C ILE A 349 -14.90 2.57 1.77
N LEU A 350 -15.98 2.60 2.54
CA LEU A 350 -16.32 1.55 3.51
C LEU A 350 -17.09 0.37 2.88
N SER A 351 -17.96 0.63 1.90
CA SER A 351 -18.80 -0.39 1.26
C SER A 351 -17.96 -1.36 0.45
N ASP A 352 -16.89 -0.89 -0.21
CA ASP A 352 -16.02 -1.78 -0.99
C ASP A 352 -15.13 -2.64 -0.09
N ARG A 353 -14.70 -2.12 1.08
CA ARG A 353 -14.05 -2.96 2.10
C ARG A 353 -14.98 -4.10 2.51
N LEU A 354 -16.25 -3.83 2.80
CA LEU A 354 -17.20 -4.89 3.20
C LEU A 354 -17.55 -5.86 2.06
N THR A 355 -17.57 -5.39 0.81
CA THR A 355 -17.93 -6.22 -0.36
C THR A 355 -16.78 -7.13 -0.80
N LEU A 356 -15.53 -6.66 -0.75
CA LEU A 356 -14.33 -7.45 -1.00
C LEU A 356 -14.10 -8.55 0.04
N TYR A 357 -14.62 -8.41 1.26
CA TYR A 357 -14.52 -9.46 2.29
C TYR A 357 -15.64 -10.49 2.26
N THR A 358 -16.71 -10.30 1.47
CA THR A 358 -17.91 -11.15 1.52
C THR A 358 -18.16 -12.00 0.28
N ARG A 359 -17.36 -11.86 -0.80
CA ARG A 359 -17.46 -12.72 -1.98
C ARG A 359 -16.17 -13.51 -2.20
N PRO A 360 -16.21 -14.86 -2.22
CA PRO A 360 -15.12 -15.62 -2.80
C PRO A 360 -15.02 -15.25 -4.30
N PRO A 361 -13.82 -15.16 -4.88
CA PRO A 361 -13.68 -15.06 -6.33
C PRO A 361 -14.27 -16.34 -6.94
N VAL A 362 -15.19 -16.15 -7.90
CA VAL A 362 -15.79 -17.23 -8.71
C VAL A 362 -14.70 -17.95 -9.50
#